data_AF-A0A814F8Q7-F1
#
_entry.id   AF-A0A814F8Q7-F1
#
_cell.length_a   1.000
_cell.length_b   1.000
_cell.length_c   1.000
_cell.angle_alpha   90.00
_cell.angle_beta   90.00
_cell.angle_gamma   90.00
#
_symmetry.space_group_name_H-M   'P 1'
#
loop_
_entity.id
_entity.type
_entity.pdbx_description
1 polymer ?
#
loop_
_entity_poly.entity_id
_entity_poly.type
_entity_poly.pdbx_seq_one_letter_code
_entity_poly.pdbx_strand_id
1 'polypeptide(L)'
;MSNQRSTSQDEDLLLQDFSRNVTTKSWILFSGNAAVVSAIPLWLFWRIHQMDFSSYFIHFIIGTVASTYFLNLAYQNMKFILKHKIAQKREEAVNREISKIFANDKNANKKDKDDRILTRKNEVADFEATTFSIFYNNAFYLVCLIVLSFFVFKNFSPTINYLFSVGLSTVVVFLFSTGQK
;
A
#
# COMPACT_ATOMS: atom_id res chain seq x y z
N MET A 1 -0.62 38.24 -13.76
CA MET A 1 -1.60 37.14 -13.58
C MET A 1 -1.02 35.72 -13.74
N SER A 2 0.23 35.52 -14.19
CA SER A 2 0.88 34.19 -14.24
C SER A 2 1.41 33.70 -12.89
N ASN A 3 1.84 34.62 -12.01
CA ASN A 3 2.53 34.27 -10.75
C ASN A 3 1.62 33.65 -9.66
N GLN A 4 0.30 33.90 -9.71
CA GLN A 4 -0.66 33.29 -8.78
C GLN A 4 -0.96 31.83 -9.12
N ARG A 5 -0.88 31.44 -10.40
CA ARG A 5 -1.16 30.05 -10.80
C ARG A 5 0.00 29.12 -10.44
N SER A 6 1.25 29.58 -10.56
CA SER A 6 2.41 28.79 -10.14
C SER A 6 2.39 28.56 -8.62
N THR A 7 2.10 29.59 -7.82
CA THR A 7 2.02 29.44 -6.36
C THR A 7 0.91 28.49 -5.94
N SER A 8 -0.28 28.56 -6.56
CA SER A 8 -1.36 27.62 -6.24
C SER A 8 -1.02 26.18 -6.63
N GLN A 9 -0.33 25.99 -7.75
CA GLN A 9 0.04 24.65 -8.21
C GLN A 9 1.13 24.02 -7.33
N ASP A 10 2.07 24.83 -6.85
CA ASP A 10 3.10 24.40 -5.89
C ASP A 10 2.49 24.10 -4.51
N GLU A 11 1.55 24.93 -4.06
CA GLU A 11 0.78 24.69 -2.83
C GLU A 11 -0.05 23.41 -2.91
N ASP A 12 -0.72 23.15 -4.03
CA ASP A 12 -1.49 21.92 -4.26
C ASP A 12 -0.60 20.67 -4.27
N LEU A 13 0.61 20.76 -4.84
CA LEU A 13 1.58 19.67 -4.84
C LEU A 13 2.10 19.38 -3.42
N LEU A 14 2.37 20.43 -2.63
CA LEU A 14 2.75 20.28 -1.23
C LEU A 14 1.60 19.68 -0.42
N LEU A 15 0.38 20.17 -0.60
CA LEU A 15 -0.82 19.63 0.04
C LEU A 15 -1.05 18.16 -0.35
N GLN A 16 -0.77 17.78 -1.60
CA GLN A 16 -0.84 16.40 -2.04
C GLN A 16 0.22 15.51 -1.37
N ASP A 17 1.43 16.03 -1.14
CA ASP A 17 2.48 15.30 -0.41
C ASP A 17 2.16 15.18 1.09
N PHE A 18 1.41 16.11 1.68
CA PHE A 18 0.94 16.01 3.07
C PHE A 18 -0.38 15.23 3.20
N SER A 19 -1.14 15.12 2.12
CA SER A 19 -2.40 14.38 2.13
C SER A 19 -2.16 12.88 2.15
N ARG A 20 -2.83 12.19 3.07
CA ARG A 20 -2.86 10.73 3.10
C ARG A 20 -3.69 10.13 1.96
N ASN A 21 -4.43 10.96 1.22
CA ASN A 21 -5.26 10.49 0.12
C ASN A 21 -4.39 10.06 -1.07
N VAL A 22 -4.60 8.82 -1.48
CA VAL A 22 -3.91 8.24 -2.63
C VAL A 22 -4.64 8.63 -3.91
N THR A 23 -3.88 8.80 -4.99
CA THR A 23 -4.46 9.04 -6.32
C THR A 23 -5.43 7.93 -6.69
N THR A 24 -6.51 8.23 -7.42
CA THR A 24 -7.52 7.27 -7.87
C THR A 24 -6.91 6.04 -8.55
N LYS A 25 -5.82 6.23 -9.31
CA LYS A 25 -5.04 5.13 -9.93
C LYS A 25 -4.45 4.17 -8.88
N SER A 26 -3.76 4.71 -7.86
CA SER A 26 -3.21 3.91 -6.75
C SER A 26 -4.32 3.26 -5.93
N TRP A 27 -5.44 3.96 -5.70
CA TRP A 27 -6.58 3.42 -4.96
C TRP A 27 -7.19 2.19 -5.63
N ILE A 28 -7.39 2.24 -6.96
CA ILE A 28 -7.89 1.09 -7.74
C ILE A 28 -6.90 -0.07 -7.67
N LEU A 29 -5.59 0.22 -7.83
CA LEU A 29 -4.55 -0.81 -7.71
C LEU A 29 -4.54 -1.46 -6.33
N PHE A 30 -4.71 -0.67 -5.26
CA PHE A 30 -4.78 -1.17 -3.89
C PHE A 30 -6.03 -2.01 -3.64
N SER A 31 -7.20 -1.53 -4.08
CA SER A 31 -8.46 -2.26 -3.93
C SER A 31 -8.43 -3.60 -4.69
N GLY A 32 -7.92 -3.60 -5.93
CA GLY A 32 -7.76 -4.82 -6.71
C GLY A 32 -6.83 -5.85 -6.05
N ASN A 33 -5.65 -5.40 -5.57
CA ASN A 33 -4.73 -6.30 -4.87
C ASN A 33 -5.29 -6.79 -3.53
N ALA A 34 -5.98 -5.93 -2.77
CA ALA A 34 -6.62 -6.30 -1.51
C ALA A 34 -7.72 -7.35 -1.71
N ALA A 35 -8.50 -7.25 -2.80
CA ALA A 35 -9.53 -8.23 -3.14
C ALA A 35 -8.92 -9.61 -3.50
N VAL A 36 -7.81 -9.64 -4.24
CA VAL A 36 -7.13 -10.91 -4.56
C VAL A 36 -6.56 -11.57 -3.30
N VAL A 37 -5.92 -10.79 -2.43
CA VAL A 37 -5.25 -11.32 -1.23
C VAL A 37 -6.27 -11.77 -0.18
N SER A 38 -7.39 -11.06 -0.03
CA SER A 38 -8.49 -11.45 0.87
C SER A 38 -9.25 -12.69 0.40
N ALA A 39 -9.10 -13.09 -0.86
CA ALA A 39 -9.66 -14.35 -1.37
C ALA A 39 -8.80 -15.58 -1.04
N ILE A 40 -7.51 -15.41 -0.70
CA ILE A 40 -6.60 -16.53 -0.35
C ILE A 40 -7.13 -17.35 0.85
N PRO A 41 -7.61 -16.74 1.95
CA PRO A 41 -8.23 -17.47 3.05
C PRO A 41 -9.46 -18.29 2.63
N LEU A 42 -10.26 -17.84 1.65
CA LEU A 42 -11.41 -18.61 1.16
C LEU A 42 -10.95 -19.99 0.68
N TRP A 43 -9.91 -20.01 -0.16
CA TRP A 43 -9.34 -21.25 -0.68
C TRP A 43 -8.75 -22.12 0.43
N LEU A 44 -8.02 -21.50 1.37
CA LEU A 44 -7.39 -22.19 2.49
C LEU A 44 -8.41 -22.90 3.38
N PHE A 45 -9.49 -22.21 3.78
CA PHE A 45 -10.50 -22.79 4.66
C PHE A 45 -11.44 -23.76 3.96
N TRP A 46 -11.69 -23.56 2.66
CA TRP A 46 -12.44 -24.52 1.86
C TRP A 46 -11.66 -25.85 1.68
N ARG A 47 -10.38 -25.77 1.31
CA ARG A 47 -9.60 -26.98 0.96
C ARG A 47 -8.96 -27.68 2.16
N ILE A 48 -8.48 -26.94 3.15
CA ILE A 48 -7.70 -27.51 4.24
C ILE A 48 -8.57 -27.76 5.47
N HIS A 49 -9.37 -26.78 5.87
CA HIS A 49 -10.28 -26.92 7.01
C HIS A 49 -11.61 -27.60 6.64
N GLN A 50 -11.75 -28.03 5.38
CA GLN A 50 -12.93 -28.71 4.81
C GLN A 50 -14.26 -28.04 5.15
N MET A 51 -14.28 -26.70 5.21
CA MET A 51 -15.50 -25.96 5.50
C MET A 51 -16.37 -25.90 4.24
N ASP A 52 -17.63 -26.32 4.35
CA ASP A 52 -18.56 -26.35 3.21
C ASP A 52 -18.84 -24.92 2.70
N PHE A 53 -18.63 -24.71 1.40
CA PHE A 53 -18.79 -23.41 0.78
C PHE A 53 -20.23 -22.92 0.79
N SER A 54 -21.18 -23.83 0.54
CA SER A 54 -22.60 -23.49 0.43
C SER A 54 -23.18 -23.06 1.77
N SER A 55 -22.84 -23.79 2.83
CA SER A 55 -23.35 -23.53 4.18
C SER A 55 -22.77 -22.27 4.83
N TYR A 56 -21.51 -21.91 4.50
CA TYR A 56 -20.80 -20.79 5.15
C TYR A 56 -20.51 -19.60 4.23
N PHE A 57 -21.17 -19.51 3.07
CA PHE A 57 -20.95 -18.46 2.07
C PHE A 57 -21.07 -17.03 2.64
N ILE A 58 -22.02 -16.80 3.56
CA ILE A 58 -22.23 -15.48 4.19
C ILE A 58 -20.99 -15.09 5.00
N HIS A 59 -20.43 -16.01 5.78
CA HIS A 59 -19.24 -15.76 6.59
C HIS A 59 -18.03 -15.44 5.70
N PHE A 60 -17.90 -16.18 4.60
CA PHE A 60 -16.86 -15.96 3.60
C PHE A 60 -16.95 -14.58 2.94
N ILE A 61 -18.15 -14.12 2.57
CA ILE A 61 -18.34 -12.78 2.02
C ILE A 61 -18.00 -11.71 3.05
N ILE A 62 -18.52 -11.82 4.27
CA ILE A 62 -18.27 -10.85 5.33
C ILE A 62 -16.77 -10.75 5.61
N GLY A 63 -16.09 -11.89 5.75
CA GLY A 63 -14.64 -11.94 5.99
C GLY A 63 -13.85 -11.33 4.85
N THR A 64 -14.22 -11.60 3.59
CA THR A 64 -13.53 -11.08 2.40
C THR A 64 -13.72 -9.58 2.23
N VAL A 65 -14.95 -9.08 2.40
CA VAL A 65 -15.25 -7.64 2.27
C VAL A 65 -14.58 -6.85 3.39
N ALA A 66 -14.69 -7.32 4.63
CA ALA A 66 -14.06 -6.67 5.77
C ALA A 66 -12.53 -6.64 5.62
N SER A 67 -11.92 -7.78 5.26
CA SER A 67 -10.47 -7.87 5.08
C SER A 67 -9.98 -7.00 3.92
N THR A 68 -10.70 -6.95 2.79
CA THR A 68 -10.39 -6.05 1.67
C THR A 68 -10.36 -4.59 2.11
N TYR A 69 -11.36 -4.17 2.90
CA TYR A 69 -11.45 -2.81 3.40
C TYR A 69 -10.25 -2.46 4.31
N PHE A 70 -9.95 -3.29 5.32
CA PHE A 70 -8.84 -3.04 6.23
C PHE A 70 -7.47 -3.11 5.55
N LEU A 71 -7.27 -4.05 4.61
CA LEU A 71 -6.04 -4.15 3.82
C LEU A 71 -5.85 -2.92 2.92
N ASN A 72 -6.91 -2.45 2.26
CA ASN A 72 -6.83 -1.22 1.45
C ASN A 72 -6.41 -0.01 2.29
N LEU A 73 -6.96 0.13 3.51
CA LEU A 73 -6.54 1.18 4.44
C LEU A 73 -5.08 1.02 4.88
N ALA A 74 -4.64 -0.21 5.14
CA ALA A 74 -3.24 -0.50 5.48
C ALA A 74 -2.28 -0.17 4.32
N TYR A 75 -2.66 -0.43 3.07
CA TYR A 75 -1.83 -0.09 1.93
C TYR A 75 -1.66 1.42 1.77
N GLN A 76 -2.72 2.19 2.01
CA GLN A 76 -2.67 3.66 1.95
C GLN A 76 -1.80 4.26 3.05
N ASN A 77 -2.00 3.80 4.29
CA ASN A 77 -1.21 4.25 5.44
C ASN A 77 0.28 3.92 5.26
N MET A 78 0.59 2.71 4.79
CA MET A 78 1.98 2.29 4.56
C MET A 78 2.61 3.02 3.37
N LYS A 79 1.87 3.24 2.27
CA LYS A 79 2.35 4.03 1.12
C LYS A 79 2.82 5.41 1.58
N PHE A 80 2.03 6.10 2.40
CA PHE A 80 2.37 7.43 2.91
C PHE A 80 3.71 7.44 3.67
N ILE A 81 3.91 6.48 4.57
CA ILE A 81 5.15 6.37 5.37
C ILE A 81 6.35 6.03 4.47
N LEU A 82 6.17 5.10 3.53
CA LEU A 82 7.24 4.68 2.64
C LEU A 82 7.62 5.74 1.62
N LYS A 83 6.67 6.53 1.11
CA LYS A 83 6.94 7.58 0.12
C LYS A 83 7.99 8.56 0.65
N HIS A 84 7.82 9.05 1.87
CA HIS A 84 8.79 9.96 2.49
C HIS A 84 10.17 9.31 2.70
N LYS A 85 10.21 8.08 3.22
CA LYS A 85 11.47 7.35 3.46
C LYS A 85 12.22 7.04 2.16
N ILE A 86 11.50 6.70 1.09
CA ILE A 86 12.06 6.39 -0.22
C ILE A 86 12.54 7.67 -0.90
N ALA A 87 11.77 8.75 -0.84
CA ALA A 87 12.16 10.05 -1.39
C ALA A 87 13.52 10.51 -0.83
N GLN A 88 13.74 10.39 0.48
CA GLN A 88 15.03 10.72 1.12
C GLN A 88 16.17 9.81 0.62
N LYS A 89 15.93 8.49 0.49
CA LYS A 89 16.97 7.54 0.04
C LYS A 89 17.30 7.65 -1.46
N ARG A 90 16.33 8.06 -2.28
CA ARG A 90 16.50 8.15 -3.75
C ARG A 90 17.01 9.50 -4.22
N GLU A 91 17.04 10.50 -3.35
CA GLU A 91 17.48 11.86 -3.68
C GLU A 91 18.88 11.92 -4.30
N GLU A 92 19.87 11.27 -3.69
CA GLU A 92 21.24 11.28 -4.20
C GLU A 92 21.37 10.58 -5.57
N ALA A 93 20.63 9.48 -5.77
CA ALA A 93 20.66 8.73 -7.02
C ALA A 93 20.02 9.52 -8.16
N VAL A 94 18.85 10.12 -7.91
CA VAL A 94 18.14 10.96 -8.89
C VAL A 94 18.96 12.21 -9.21
N ASN A 95 19.57 12.86 -8.21
CA ASN A 95 20.44 14.01 -8.43
C ASN A 95 21.63 13.69 -9.34
N ARG A 96 22.24 12.50 -9.18
CA ARG A 96 23.33 12.03 -10.05
C ARG A 96 22.84 11.73 -11.47
N GLU A 97 21.68 11.10 -11.62
CA GLU A 97 21.10 10.77 -12.92
C GLU A 97 20.77 12.04 -13.72
N ILE A 98 20.02 12.96 -13.11
CA ILE A 98 19.64 14.22 -13.77
C ILE A 98 20.88 15.09 -14.01
N SER A 99 21.85 15.14 -13.10
CA SER A 99 23.09 15.89 -13.34
C SER A 99 23.89 15.36 -14.53
N LYS A 100 23.86 14.05 -14.82
CA LYS A 100 24.50 13.49 -16.03
C LYS A 100 23.75 13.87 -17.31
N ILE A 101 22.42 13.84 -17.29
CA ILE A 101 21.60 14.25 -18.45
C ILE A 101 21.84 15.72 -18.79
N PHE A 102 21.86 16.57 -17.77
CA PHE A 102 22.08 18.02 -17.93
C PHE A 102 23.56 18.38 -18.17
N ALA A 103 24.52 17.53 -17.82
CA ALA A 103 25.92 17.74 -18.20
C ALA A 103 26.14 17.64 -19.72
N ASN A 104 25.28 16.89 -20.43
CA ASN A 104 25.29 16.80 -21.89
C ASN A 104 24.52 17.93 -22.58
N ASP A 105 23.72 18.71 -21.83
CA ASP A 105 22.83 19.73 -22.38
C ASP A 105 23.33 21.15 -22.02
N LYS A 106 24.11 21.76 -22.92
CA LYS A 106 24.79 23.05 -22.68
C LYS A 106 23.85 24.25 -22.53
N ASN A 107 22.56 24.10 -22.86
CA ASN A 107 21.58 25.19 -22.87
C ASN A 107 20.56 25.12 -21.72
N ALA A 108 20.73 24.20 -20.77
CA ALA A 108 19.71 23.96 -19.76
C ALA A 108 19.75 24.99 -18.61
N ASN A 109 18.59 25.57 -18.30
CA ASN A 109 18.42 26.51 -17.20
C ASN A 109 18.46 25.78 -15.85
N LYS A 110 19.08 26.39 -14.83
CA LYS A 110 19.22 25.80 -13.48
C LYS A 110 17.86 25.46 -12.86
N LYS A 111 16.85 26.29 -13.13
CA LYS A 111 15.48 26.08 -12.65
C LYS A 111 14.81 24.83 -13.25
N ASP A 112 14.97 24.60 -14.56
CA ASP A 112 14.40 23.42 -15.23
C ASP A 112 15.05 22.11 -14.73
N LYS A 113 16.31 22.18 -14.32
CA LYS A 113 17.02 21.05 -13.71
C LYS A 113 16.42 20.67 -12.37
N ASP A 114 16.18 21.65 -11.50
CA ASP A 114 15.62 21.41 -10.16
C ASP A 114 14.17 20.89 -10.25
N ASP A 115 13.36 21.43 -11.17
CA ASP A 115 11.97 20.95 -11.41
C ASP A 115 11.94 19.49 -11.92
N ARG A 116 12.87 19.10 -12.80
CA ARG A 116 12.96 17.70 -13.26
C ARG A 116 13.41 16.75 -12.17
N ILE A 117 14.34 17.18 -11.31
CA ILE A 117 14.76 16.40 -10.14
C ILE A 117 13.57 16.14 -9.23
N LEU A 118 12.80 17.19 -8.91
CA LEU A 118 11.64 17.09 -8.04
C LEU A 118 10.57 16.17 -8.62
N THR A 119 10.23 16.34 -9.89
CA THR A 119 9.23 15.51 -10.57
C THR A 119 9.66 14.05 -10.60
N ARG A 120 10.91 13.78 -10.99
CA ARG A 120 11.42 12.41 -11.10
C ARG A 120 11.53 11.72 -9.74
N LYS A 121 11.95 12.46 -8.70
CA LYS A 121 11.98 11.99 -7.32
C LYS A 121 10.59 11.58 -6.85
N ASN A 122 9.57 12.40 -7.08
CA ASN A 122 8.20 12.12 -6.68
C ASN A 122 7.61 10.93 -7.45
N GLU A 123 7.83 10.82 -8.76
CA GLU A 123 7.40 9.66 -9.56
C GLU A 123 7.99 8.34 -9.05
N VAL A 124 9.31 8.30 -8.86
CA VAL A 124 10.02 7.09 -8.40
C VAL A 124 9.58 6.73 -6.99
N ALA A 125 9.48 7.71 -6.10
CA ALA A 125 9.02 7.48 -4.73
C ALA A 125 7.58 6.96 -4.69
N ASP A 126 6.66 7.50 -5.50
CA ASP A 126 5.28 7.03 -5.55
C ASP A 126 5.16 5.61 -6.08
N PHE A 127 5.92 5.24 -7.12
CA PHE A 127 5.90 3.89 -7.69
C PHE A 127 6.50 2.85 -6.74
N GLU A 128 7.69 3.12 -6.21
CA GLU A 128 8.34 2.22 -5.25
C GLU A 128 7.50 2.08 -3.97
N ALA A 129 6.99 3.19 -3.42
CA ALA A 129 6.15 3.16 -2.22
C ALA A 129 4.87 2.35 -2.42
N THR A 130 4.21 2.47 -3.58
CA THR A 130 3.01 1.70 -3.93
C THR A 130 3.32 0.20 -3.99
N THR A 131 4.44 -0.16 -4.61
CA THR A 131 4.82 -1.58 -4.76
C THR A 131 5.21 -2.20 -3.42
N PHE A 132 6.03 -1.49 -2.63
CA PHE A 132 6.45 -1.97 -1.32
C PHE A 132 5.30 -2.00 -0.30
N SER A 133 4.36 -1.05 -0.36
CA SER A 133 3.21 -1.05 0.56
C SER A 133 2.32 -2.28 0.32
N ILE A 134 2.09 -2.66 -0.94
CA ILE A 134 1.35 -3.88 -1.28
C ILE A 134 2.12 -5.10 -0.79
N PHE A 135 3.39 -5.23 -1.15
CA PHE A 135 4.19 -6.41 -0.83
C PHE A 135 4.30 -6.65 0.68
N TYR A 136 4.66 -5.63 1.46
CA TYR A 136 4.90 -5.77 2.89
C TYR A 136 3.62 -6.11 3.66
N ASN A 137 2.52 -5.41 3.38
CA ASN A 137 1.25 -5.70 4.04
C ASN A 137 0.70 -7.08 3.64
N ASN A 138 0.84 -7.50 2.36
CA ASN A 138 0.44 -8.83 1.91
C ASN A 138 1.23 -9.93 2.62
N ALA A 139 2.56 -9.80 2.65
CA ALA A 139 3.43 -10.77 3.29
C ALA A 139 3.11 -10.88 4.79
N PHE A 140 2.96 -9.74 5.46
CA PHE A 140 2.63 -9.71 6.89
C PHE A 140 1.25 -10.32 7.17
N TYR A 141 0.25 -9.98 6.36
CA TYR A 141 -1.09 -10.56 6.45
C TYR A 141 -1.09 -12.08 6.33
N LEU A 142 -0.42 -12.63 5.31
CA LEU A 142 -0.36 -14.07 5.07
C LEU A 142 0.36 -14.81 6.20
N VAL A 143 1.46 -14.25 6.71
CA VAL A 143 2.17 -14.83 7.86
C VAL A 143 1.26 -14.85 9.09
N CYS A 144 0.61 -13.73 9.42
CA CYS A 144 -0.33 -13.67 10.53
C CYS A 144 -1.49 -14.66 10.34
N LEU A 145 -2.05 -14.75 9.14
CA LEU A 145 -3.15 -15.66 8.83
C LEU A 145 -2.75 -17.12 9.06
N ILE A 146 -1.58 -17.54 8.56
CA ILE A 146 -1.09 -18.91 8.71
C ILE A 146 -0.83 -19.22 10.18
N VAL A 147 -0.15 -18.32 10.91
CA VAL A 147 0.14 -18.51 12.34
C VAL A 147 -1.14 -18.61 13.16
N LEU A 148 -2.09 -17.69 12.95
CA LEU A 148 -3.35 -17.70 13.68
C LEU A 148 -4.18 -18.94 13.34
N SER A 149 -4.30 -19.30 12.06
CA SER A 149 -5.17 -20.39 11.62
C SER A 149 -4.64 -21.78 12.00
N PHE A 150 -3.35 -22.05 11.77
CA PHE A 150 -2.76 -23.37 11.96
C PHE A 150 -2.17 -23.62 13.34
N PHE A 151 -1.75 -22.58 14.06
CA PHE A 151 -1.05 -22.74 15.33
C PHE A 151 -1.87 -22.27 16.53
N VAL A 152 -2.55 -21.12 16.42
CA VAL A 152 -3.31 -20.54 17.53
C VAL A 152 -4.72 -21.11 17.62
N PHE A 153 -5.47 -21.10 16.52
CA PHE A 153 -6.88 -21.48 16.49
C PHE A 153 -7.16 -22.91 16.00
N LYS A 154 -6.12 -23.75 15.89
CA LYS A 154 -6.24 -25.12 15.34
C LYS A 154 -7.26 -26.03 16.03
N ASN A 155 -7.51 -25.81 17.32
CA ASN A 155 -8.42 -26.62 18.14
C ASN A 155 -9.86 -26.07 18.19
N PHE A 156 -10.10 -24.89 17.61
CA PHE A 156 -11.43 -24.27 17.59
C PHE A 156 -12.25 -24.78 16.42
N SER A 157 -13.57 -24.54 16.46
CA SER A 157 -14.43 -24.86 15.32
C SER A 157 -13.97 -24.10 14.06
N PRO A 158 -14.11 -24.68 12.85
CA PRO A 158 -13.66 -24.06 11.61
C PRO A 158 -14.21 -22.65 11.39
N THR A 159 -15.45 -22.40 11.81
CA THR A 159 -16.11 -21.08 11.69
C THR A 159 -15.45 -20.04 12.59
N ILE A 160 -15.15 -20.39 13.85
CA ILE A 160 -14.47 -19.48 14.79
C ILE A 160 -13.03 -19.26 14.30
N ASN A 161 -12.34 -20.32 13.89
CA ASN A 161 -10.98 -20.22 13.35
C ASN A 161 -10.94 -19.25 12.15
N TYR A 162 -11.88 -19.36 11.20
CA TYR A 162 -11.95 -18.47 10.04
C TYR A 162 -12.13 -17.00 10.45
N LEU A 163 -13.18 -16.69 11.22
CA LEU A 163 -13.52 -15.31 11.57
C LEU A 163 -12.40 -14.65 12.38
N PHE A 164 -11.86 -15.34 13.37
CA PHE A 164 -10.80 -14.79 14.22
C PHE A 164 -9.47 -14.71 13.47
N SER A 165 -9.09 -15.72 12.69
CA SER A 165 -7.82 -15.68 11.95
C SER A 165 -7.82 -14.58 10.90
N VAL A 166 -8.88 -14.47 10.09
CA VAL A 166 -9.00 -13.43 9.03
C VAL A 166 -9.19 -12.03 9.64
N GLY A 167 -10.04 -11.91 10.67
CA GLY A 167 -10.30 -10.65 11.34
C GLY A 167 -9.08 -10.12 12.10
N LEU A 168 -8.47 -10.94 12.95
CA LEU A 168 -7.30 -10.52 13.72
C LEU A 168 -6.09 -10.24 12.82
N SER A 169 -5.84 -11.05 11.80
CA SER A 169 -4.72 -10.78 10.89
C SER A 169 -4.88 -9.45 10.15
N THR A 170 -6.08 -9.12 9.66
CA THR A 170 -6.29 -7.81 8.99
C THR A 170 -6.25 -6.64 9.96
N VAL A 171 -6.82 -6.77 11.16
CA VAL A 171 -6.74 -5.74 12.20
C VAL A 171 -5.30 -5.51 12.64
N VAL A 172 -4.53 -6.57 12.88
CA VAL A 172 -3.11 -6.48 13.24
C VAL A 172 -2.33 -5.76 12.15
N VAL A 173 -2.48 -6.17 10.88
CA VAL A 173 -1.82 -5.50 9.74
C VAL A 173 -2.19 -4.01 9.68
N PHE A 174 -3.48 -3.68 9.84
CA PHE A 174 -3.96 -2.31 9.86
C PHE A 174 -3.36 -1.49 11.01
N LEU A 175 -3.33 -2.03 12.23
CA LEU A 175 -2.75 -1.35 13.40
C LEU A 175 -1.24 -1.13 13.27
N PHE A 176 -0.51 -2.11 12.73
CA PHE A 176 0.91 -1.95 12.45
C PHE A 176 1.16 -0.88 11.38
N SER A 177 0.28 -0.78 10.40
CA SER A 177 0.36 0.24 9.36
C SER A 177 0.10 1.66 9.87
N THR A 178 -0.69 1.83 10.94
CA THR A 178 -0.91 3.13 11.58
C THR A 178 0.16 3.50 12.62
N GLY A 179 0.78 2.50 13.26
CA GLY A 179 1.72 2.68 14.37
C GLY A 179 3.17 3.00 13.99
N GLN A 180 3.56 2.90 12.71
CA GLN A 180 4.92 3.24 12.27
C GLN A 180 5.09 4.76 12.14
N LYS A 181 5.42 5.42 13.24
CA LYS A 181 5.99 6.79 13.26
C LYS A 181 7.49 6.73 12.99
#